data_AF-A0A1E7GPP9-F1
#
_entry.id   AF-A0A1E7GPP9-F1
#
_cell.length_a   1.000
_cell.length_b   1.000
_cell.length_c   1.000
_cell.angle_alpha   90.00
_cell.angle_beta   90.00
_cell.angle_gamma   90.00
#
_symmetry.space_group_name_H-M   'P 1'
#
loop_
_entity.id
_entity.type
_entity.pdbx_description
1 polymer ?
#
loop_
_entity_poly.entity_id
_entity_poly.type
_entity_poly.pdbx_seq_one_letter_code
_entity_poly.pdbx_strand_id
1 'polypeptide(L)'
;MENSENMKSKPRESTSTPAIAVVVHQQEHYLALLSSGVINAKTHRGVLTVFCITSSNEIPEWFCLPPEYVDHTIILKNIAGKKALNRLLKELKLIKPILVGLAMSDQKGGHRYLAGKKFEPILQQLNCPIYILKSTPGWIFNEKSESAFLPFWDDSNTRFAIQTALDLDLSIKITTGKTLNPTIDSAEQQMQEEEFQIQTKQWHNNSRFQTKLLFSFDEEKALLEEAKNYDFLLVGASKGNQLARTLFGDYRNRLVNRFSGPVIILRESQGKTGAALFKGWSFLDKLLPTLTREDRIEAYRQIRRSARPNRDFYSMIALSAGIASLGLLLNSAAVIIGAMLVAPLMSAITGMGMAIIQGDLRFLLLTFKGVVRGSTAAIFAGIIFGLINIEGNVTQEILNRTEPSSLDLVVALISGVAAAYALSRKNVANSLPGVAIAVALVPPLATMGVCISIGLWGLAFGAFKLFLSNMVAIVFASAVVFASLGFKPNIDTTQDHRRLKVFQRSFIASGILVVLMFGILLSQTVEEIEDASLNDKVKLTLAYHLKKLDIRASVSDWKISTTQQGEFKVDLQVNSATQITNKQVKALEEKLEESLEKRVSLDVTVTPVSLLHAD
;
A
#
# COMPACT_ATOMS: atom_id res chain seq x y z
N MET A 1 5.18 58.01 4.93
CA MET A 1 3.93 58.20 4.17
C MET A 1 4.00 57.28 2.97
N GLU A 2 3.83 55.98 3.21
CA GLU A 2 2.55 55.24 3.07
C GLU A 2 2.19 55.01 1.61
N ASN A 3 2.56 53.83 1.11
CA ASN A 3 1.86 53.17 0.01
C ASN A 3 1.51 51.77 0.51
N SER A 4 0.29 51.64 1.05
CA SER A 4 -0.31 50.38 1.48
C SER A 4 -0.98 49.73 0.27
N GLU A 5 -0.39 48.64 -0.20
CA GLU A 5 -1.00 47.75 -1.18
C GLU A 5 -2.17 46.98 -0.55
N ASN A 6 -3.29 47.02 -1.28
CA ASN A 6 -4.52 46.27 -1.08
C ASN A 6 -4.27 44.76 -0.87
N MET A 7 -4.32 44.32 0.39
CA MET A 7 -4.49 42.92 0.74
C MET A 7 -5.96 42.67 1.09
N LYS A 8 -6.73 42.18 0.10
CA LYS A 8 -8.12 41.74 0.26
C LYS A 8 -8.22 40.73 1.41
N SER A 9 -8.71 41.19 2.56
CA SER A 9 -9.12 40.34 3.68
C SER A 9 -10.31 39.49 3.24
N LYS A 10 -10.13 38.17 3.15
CA LYS A 10 -11.23 37.21 3.13
C LYS A 10 -12.16 37.46 4.34
N PRO A 11 -13.49 37.39 4.17
CA PRO A 11 -14.42 37.58 5.28
C PRO A 11 -14.22 36.46 6.30
N ARG A 12 -14.07 36.84 7.59
CA ARG A 12 -14.09 35.91 8.73
C ARG A 12 -15.40 35.12 8.69
N GLU A 13 -15.28 33.79 8.68
CA GLU A 13 -16.42 32.87 8.81
C GLU A 13 -17.22 33.17 10.10
N SER A 14 -18.52 32.99 9.99
CA SER A 14 -19.58 33.37 10.92
C SER A 14 -19.34 33.01 12.39
N THR A 15 -19.67 33.97 13.26
CA THR A 15 -19.89 33.86 14.71
C THR A 15 -21.04 32.89 15.04
N SER A 16 -20.80 31.58 15.01
CA SER A 16 -21.69 30.58 15.63
C SER A 16 -21.14 30.21 17.00
N THR A 17 -21.94 30.33 18.06
CA THR A 17 -21.58 29.88 19.41
C THR A 17 -21.09 28.42 19.37
N PRO A 18 -19.93 28.09 19.95
CA PRO A 18 -19.40 26.73 19.93
C PRO A 18 -20.42 25.75 20.52
N ALA A 19 -20.71 24.66 19.81
CA ALA A 19 -21.67 23.67 20.27
C ALA A 19 -20.95 22.39 20.71
N ILE A 20 -21.36 21.85 21.85
CA ILE A 20 -20.89 20.57 22.35
C ILE A 20 -22.08 19.63 22.40
N ALA A 21 -21.88 18.40 21.97
CA ALA A 21 -22.95 17.41 21.97
C ALA A 21 -22.55 16.18 22.79
N VAL A 22 -23.49 15.67 23.57
CA VAL A 22 -23.32 14.46 24.35
C VAL A 22 -24.46 13.52 24.02
N VAL A 23 -24.16 12.24 23.82
CA VAL A 23 -25.16 11.23 23.45
C VAL A 23 -25.26 10.18 24.53
N VAL A 24 -26.44 10.06 25.12
CA VAL A 24 -26.76 9.19 26.25
C VAL A 24 -27.75 8.13 25.80
N HIS A 25 -27.42 6.87 26.08
CA HIS A 25 -28.29 5.72 25.78
C HIS A 25 -28.75 4.97 27.04
N GLN A 26 -27.97 5.02 28.12
CA GLN A 26 -28.24 4.32 29.38
C GLN A 26 -28.12 5.30 30.54
N GLN A 27 -28.98 5.12 31.56
CA GLN A 27 -29.05 5.98 32.75
C GLN A 27 -27.72 6.02 33.52
N GLU A 28 -27.02 4.88 33.59
CA GLU A 28 -25.77 4.72 34.35
C GLU A 28 -24.65 5.67 33.90
N HIS A 29 -24.66 6.09 32.63
CA HIS A 29 -23.66 6.99 32.07
C HIS A 29 -24.12 8.45 32.01
N TYR A 30 -25.38 8.74 32.33
CA TYR A 30 -25.99 10.06 32.14
C TYR A 30 -25.24 11.16 32.88
N LEU A 31 -25.00 10.97 34.19
CA LEU A 31 -24.34 11.99 35.02
C LEU A 31 -22.89 12.24 34.59
N ALA A 32 -22.13 11.17 34.29
CA ALA A 32 -20.74 11.27 33.87
C ALA A 32 -20.57 12.00 32.53
N LEU A 33 -21.50 11.73 31.59
CA LEU A 33 -21.55 12.38 30.28
C LEU A 33 -22.07 13.82 30.37
N LEU A 34 -23.06 14.08 31.23
CA LEU A 34 -23.57 15.43 31.48
C LEU A 34 -22.48 16.32 32.08
N SER A 35 -21.82 15.85 33.15
CA SER A 35 -20.82 16.66 33.85
C SER A 35 -19.59 16.95 32.99
N SER A 36 -19.10 15.97 32.23
CA SER A 36 -18.03 16.17 31.24
C SER A 36 -18.45 17.11 30.12
N GLY A 37 -19.69 17.00 29.61
CA GLY A 37 -20.24 17.93 28.64
C GLY A 37 -20.32 19.38 29.14
N VAL A 38 -20.74 19.58 30.40
CA VAL A 38 -20.86 20.91 31.02
C VAL A 38 -19.50 21.57 31.16
N ILE A 39 -18.49 20.84 31.65
CA ILE A 39 -17.13 21.37 31.79
C ILE A 39 -16.58 21.79 30.43
N ASN A 40 -16.67 20.91 29.42
CA ASN A 40 -16.22 21.24 28.08
C ASN A 40 -16.97 22.46 27.50
N ALA A 41 -18.28 22.60 27.76
CA ALA A 41 -19.08 23.71 27.24
C ALA A 41 -18.68 25.03 27.91
N LYS A 42 -18.47 25.02 29.23
CA LYS A 42 -17.93 26.17 29.98
C LYS A 42 -16.55 26.58 29.45
N THR A 43 -15.63 25.62 29.28
CA THR A 43 -14.26 25.88 28.77
C THR A 43 -14.28 26.56 27.40
N HIS A 44 -15.20 26.16 26.52
CA HIS A 44 -15.32 26.73 25.17
C HIS A 44 -16.31 27.89 25.06
N ARG A 45 -16.88 28.37 26.17
CA ARG A 45 -17.96 29.38 26.18
C ARG A 45 -19.09 29.03 25.20
N GLY A 46 -19.45 27.75 25.19
CA GLY A 46 -20.35 27.14 24.24
C GLY A 46 -21.67 26.68 24.85
N VAL A 47 -22.52 26.07 24.02
CA VAL A 47 -23.80 25.46 24.41
C VAL A 47 -23.67 23.94 24.40
N LEU A 48 -24.12 23.29 25.47
CA LEU A 48 -24.20 21.83 25.57
C LEU A 48 -25.56 21.35 25.07
N THR A 49 -25.58 20.41 24.13
CA THR A 49 -26.78 19.67 23.74
C THR A 49 -26.65 18.22 24.18
N VAL A 50 -27.53 17.77 25.07
CA VAL A 50 -27.57 16.38 25.54
C VAL A 50 -28.67 15.64 24.80
N PHE A 51 -28.29 14.60 24.06
CA PHE A 51 -29.19 13.75 23.29
C PHE A 51 -29.48 12.46 24.06
N CYS A 52 -30.76 12.18 24.33
CA CYS A 52 -31.22 10.87 24.80
C CYS A 52 -31.72 10.05 23.62
N ILE A 53 -31.33 8.78 23.53
CA ILE A 53 -31.80 7.88 22.47
C ILE A 53 -32.62 6.76 23.08
N THR A 54 -33.90 6.76 22.73
CA THR A 54 -34.93 5.88 23.28
C THR A 54 -35.60 5.04 22.19
N SER A 55 -36.10 3.87 22.58
CA SER A 55 -36.88 2.99 21.70
C SER A 55 -38.33 3.49 21.52
N SER A 56 -38.92 4.05 22.57
CA SER A 56 -40.25 4.70 22.59
C SER A 56 -40.12 6.23 22.51
N ASN A 57 -41.21 6.93 22.15
CA ASN A 57 -41.25 8.41 22.14
C ASN A 57 -41.33 9.02 23.55
N GLU A 58 -41.44 8.20 24.58
CA GLU A 58 -41.49 8.66 25.97
C GLU A 58 -40.12 9.13 26.43
N ILE A 59 -40.10 10.25 27.13
CA ILE A 59 -38.87 10.77 27.74
C ILE A 59 -38.68 10.01 29.06
N PRO A 60 -37.52 9.37 29.30
CA PRO A 60 -37.28 8.65 30.54
C PRO A 60 -37.31 9.62 31.73
N GLU A 61 -37.88 9.20 32.86
CA GLU A 61 -37.98 10.05 34.06
C GLU A 61 -36.60 10.52 34.58
N TRP A 62 -35.57 9.69 34.41
CA TRP A 62 -34.20 10.02 34.79
C TRP A 62 -33.51 11.03 33.84
N PHE A 63 -34.09 11.32 32.68
CA PHE A 63 -33.54 12.25 31.70
C PHE A 63 -34.00 13.69 32.00
N CYS A 64 -33.64 14.16 33.19
CA CYS A 64 -33.90 15.51 33.66
C CYS A 64 -32.59 16.18 34.10
N LEU A 65 -32.52 17.52 34.04
CA LEU A 65 -31.37 18.24 34.58
C LEU A 65 -31.42 18.20 36.11
N PRO A 66 -30.35 17.75 36.78
CA PRO A 66 -30.24 17.91 38.22
C PRO A 66 -30.24 19.41 38.61
N PRO A 67 -30.68 19.77 39.83
CA PRO A 67 -30.77 21.17 40.28
C PRO A 67 -29.45 21.95 40.17
N GLU A 68 -28.33 21.25 40.28
CA GLU A 68 -26.96 21.80 40.20
C GLU A 68 -26.57 22.24 38.78
N TYR A 69 -27.29 21.79 37.75
CA TYR A 69 -27.01 22.04 36.34
C TYR A 69 -28.11 22.86 35.65
N VAL A 70 -28.88 23.66 36.39
CA VAL A 70 -29.91 24.53 35.82
C VAL A 70 -29.23 25.76 35.21
N ASP A 71 -28.87 25.67 33.93
CA ASP A 71 -28.25 26.75 33.14
C ASP A 71 -28.90 26.85 31.75
N HIS A 72 -29.07 28.06 31.23
CA HIS A 72 -29.57 28.34 29.89
C HIS A 72 -28.63 27.84 28.77
N THR A 73 -27.42 27.43 29.09
CA THR A 73 -26.44 26.87 28.15
C THR A 73 -26.62 25.36 27.89
N ILE A 74 -27.57 24.68 28.54
CA ILE A 74 -27.80 23.24 28.40
C ILE A 74 -29.16 22.95 27.75
N ILE A 75 -29.14 22.18 26.66
CA ILE A 75 -30.31 21.81 25.88
C ILE A 75 -30.50 20.30 25.93
N LEU A 76 -31.61 19.82 26.48
CA LEU A 76 -32.00 18.41 26.44
C LEU A 76 -32.81 18.10 25.18
N LYS A 77 -32.44 17.05 24.44
CA LYS A 77 -33.16 16.56 23.25
C LYS A 77 -33.39 15.04 23.32
N ASN A 78 -34.64 14.60 23.29
CA ASN A 78 -34.97 13.17 23.13
C ASN A 78 -35.11 12.82 21.65
N ILE A 79 -34.45 11.74 21.21
CA ILE A 79 -34.54 11.21 19.84
C ILE A 79 -35.01 9.75 19.90
N ALA A 80 -36.24 9.53 19.46
CA ALA A 80 -36.91 8.24 19.56
C ALA A 80 -37.21 7.56 18.21
N GLY A 81 -37.46 6.25 18.26
CA GLY A 81 -38.05 5.44 17.18
C GLY A 81 -37.05 4.67 16.28
N LYS A 82 -37.59 3.87 15.34
CA LYS A 82 -36.80 2.94 14.48
C LYS A 82 -35.67 3.60 13.67
N LYS A 83 -35.75 4.92 13.41
CA LYS A 83 -34.73 5.72 12.69
C LYS A 83 -34.03 6.76 13.58
N ALA A 84 -34.07 6.60 14.91
CA ALA A 84 -33.50 7.55 15.88
C ALA A 84 -32.03 7.92 15.56
N LEU A 85 -31.22 6.91 15.27
CA LEU A 85 -29.81 7.02 14.90
C LEU A 85 -29.57 7.92 13.66
N ASN A 86 -30.42 7.82 12.63
CA ASN A 86 -30.31 8.69 11.45
C ASN A 86 -30.78 10.12 11.74
N ARG A 87 -31.75 10.30 12.65
CA ARG A 87 -32.20 11.63 13.10
C ARG A 87 -31.12 12.31 13.94
N LEU A 88 -30.48 11.57 14.86
CA LEU A 88 -29.32 12.04 15.61
C LEU A 88 -28.23 12.57 14.67
N LEU A 89 -27.88 11.80 13.63
CA LEU A 89 -26.86 12.25 12.68
C LEU A 89 -27.25 13.54 11.96
N LYS A 90 -28.53 13.72 11.61
CA LYS A 90 -29.03 14.96 11.00
C LYS A 90 -28.90 16.13 11.98
N GLU A 91 -29.31 15.95 13.23
CA GLU A 91 -29.19 16.97 14.29
C GLU A 91 -27.72 17.35 14.55
N LEU A 92 -26.82 16.37 14.68
CA LEU A 92 -25.39 16.62 14.87
C LEU A 92 -24.78 17.36 13.67
N LYS A 93 -25.21 17.05 12.43
CA LYS A 93 -24.77 17.78 11.23
C LYS A 93 -25.31 19.20 11.16
N LEU A 94 -26.48 19.47 11.74
CA LEU A 94 -27.08 20.81 11.81
C LEU A 94 -26.34 21.67 12.84
N ILE A 95 -26.11 21.12 14.04
CA ILE A 95 -25.46 21.83 15.15
C ILE A 95 -23.96 22.01 14.93
N LYS A 96 -23.33 21.11 14.14
CA LYS A 96 -21.88 21.10 13.87
C LYS A 96 -21.05 21.22 15.16
N PRO A 97 -21.20 20.28 16.09
CA PRO A 97 -20.50 20.36 17.37
C PRO A 97 -18.98 20.34 17.15
N ILE A 98 -18.26 21.07 18.00
CA ILE A 98 -16.79 21.04 18.05
C ILE A 98 -16.29 19.77 18.74
N LEU A 99 -17.12 19.15 19.58
CA LEU A 99 -16.79 17.93 20.33
C LEU A 99 -18.06 17.10 20.57
N VAL A 100 -17.95 15.78 20.41
CA VAL A 100 -19.03 14.83 20.71
C VAL A 100 -18.61 13.81 21.76
N GLY A 101 -19.38 13.70 22.84
CA GLY A 101 -19.18 12.72 23.93
C GLY A 101 -20.14 11.55 23.86
N LEU A 102 -19.63 10.32 24.05
CA LEU A 102 -20.45 9.10 24.17
C LEU A 102 -19.93 8.18 25.27
N ALA A 103 -20.81 7.34 25.82
CA ALA A 103 -20.42 6.27 26.72
C ALA A 103 -19.93 5.02 25.98
N MET A 104 -19.03 4.28 26.61
CA MET A 104 -18.62 2.95 26.19
C MET A 104 -19.72 1.93 26.53
N SER A 105 -20.04 1.03 25.60
CA SER A 105 -21.10 0.02 25.74
C SER A 105 -20.58 -1.23 26.45
N ASP A 106 -21.27 -1.70 27.48
CA ASP A 106 -20.88 -2.85 28.32
C ASP A 106 -21.38 -4.23 27.81
N GLN A 107 -21.71 -4.36 26.52
CA GLN A 107 -22.40 -5.56 26.04
C GLN A 107 -21.48 -6.79 25.93
N LYS A 108 -21.92 -7.92 26.51
CA LYS A 108 -21.34 -9.28 26.46
C LYS A 108 -21.18 -9.89 25.03
N GLY A 109 -21.48 -9.13 23.98
CA GLY A 109 -21.53 -9.58 22.59
C GLY A 109 -20.35 -9.08 21.76
N GLY A 110 -19.18 -9.68 21.97
CA GLY A 110 -18.02 -9.55 21.08
C GLY A 110 -17.27 -8.24 21.23
N HIS A 111 -16.03 -8.35 21.69
CA HIS A 111 -15.05 -7.28 21.86
C HIS A 111 -14.70 -6.63 20.49
N ARG A 112 -15.62 -5.90 19.86
CA ARG A 112 -15.42 -5.39 18.49
C ARG A 112 -16.06 -4.03 18.23
N TYR A 113 -16.73 -3.41 19.21
CA TYR A 113 -17.36 -2.09 19.10
C TYR A 113 -17.37 -1.37 20.47
N LEU A 114 -16.73 -0.21 20.61
CA LEU A 114 -16.62 0.50 21.91
C LEU A 114 -17.90 1.25 22.28
N ALA A 115 -18.53 1.97 21.34
CA ALA A 115 -19.82 2.63 21.55
C ALA A 115 -21.03 1.73 21.17
N GLY A 116 -20.78 0.44 20.94
CA GLY A 116 -21.77 -0.53 20.47
C GLY A 116 -21.97 -0.56 18.95
N LYS A 117 -22.38 -1.72 18.42
CA LYS A 117 -22.50 -2.00 16.96
C LYS A 117 -23.40 -1.03 16.20
N LYS A 118 -24.38 -0.41 16.89
CA LYS A 118 -25.37 0.49 16.29
C LYS A 118 -24.86 1.94 16.13
N PHE A 119 -23.95 2.40 16.99
CA PHE A 119 -23.46 3.78 17.01
C PHE A 119 -22.23 4.00 16.13
N GLU A 120 -21.38 2.97 16.03
CA GLU A 120 -20.13 3.01 15.28
C GLU A 120 -20.24 3.59 13.85
N PRO A 121 -21.22 3.20 13.00
CA PRO A 121 -21.33 3.71 11.63
C PRO A 121 -21.70 5.20 11.52
N ILE A 122 -22.25 5.77 12.59
CA ILE A 122 -22.73 7.16 12.63
C ILE A 122 -21.63 8.08 13.10
N LEU A 123 -20.89 7.64 14.12
CA LEU A 123 -19.69 8.31 14.61
C LEU A 123 -18.62 8.45 13.52
N GLN A 124 -18.57 7.51 12.57
CA GLN A 124 -17.72 7.59 11.39
C GLN A 124 -18.06 8.72 10.42
N GLN A 125 -19.28 9.26 10.48
CA GLN A 125 -19.76 10.30 9.56
C GLN A 125 -19.68 11.71 10.14
N LEU A 126 -19.17 11.84 11.37
CA LEU A 126 -19.02 13.12 12.05
C LEU A 126 -17.67 13.75 11.70
N ASN A 127 -17.70 15.06 11.48
CA ASN A 127 -16.52 15.86 11.11
C ASN A 127 -15.86 16.56 12.33
N CYS A 128 -16.11 16.07 13.54
CA CYS A 128 -15.57 16.64 14.79
C CYS A 128 -14.84 15.56 15.61
N PRO A 129 -13.93 15.95 16.51
CA PRO A 129 -13.40 15.08 17.54
C PRO A 129 -14.51 14.40 18.35
N ILE A 130 -14.25 13.16 18.77
CA ILE A 130 -15.15 12.35 19.58
C ILE A 130 -14.39 11.86 20.80
N TYR A 131 -14.97 12.03 21.99
CA TYR A 131 -14.49 11.36 23.19
C TYR A 131 -15.45 10.24 23.60
N ILE A 132 -14.89 9.06 23.88
CA ILE A 132 -15.64 7.92 24.40
C ILE A 132 -15.25 7.73 25.86
N LEU A 133 -16.25 7.72 26.74
CA LEU A 133 -16.09 7.62 28.17
C LEU A 133 -16.45 6.22 28.66
N LYS A 134 -15.49 5.52 29.25
CA LYS A 134 -15.74 4.38 30.13
C LYS A 134 -15.86 4.93 31.55
N SER A 135 -17.09 5.13 32.03
CA SER A 135 -17.32 5.62 33.40
C SER A 135 -17.42 4.45 34.38
N THR A 136 -16.94 4.64 35.59
CA THR A 136 -17.31 3.78 36.74
C THR A 136 -18.63 4.29 37.33
N PRO A 137 -19.47 3.41 37.91
CA PRO A 137 -20.71 3.83 38.54
C PRO A 137 -20.47 4.90 39.62
N GLY A 138 -21.19 6.02 39.53
CA GLY A 138 -21.07 7.15 40.47
C GLY A 138 -19.90 8.10 40.21
N TRP A 139 -19.07 7.85 39.18
CA TRP A 139 -18.02 8.81 38.80
C TRP A 139 -18.61 10.01 38.07
N ILE A 140 -18.20 11.21 38.50
CA ILE A 140 -18.62 12.50 37.94
C ILE A 140 -17.35 13.26 37.60
N PHE A 141 -17.27 13.76 36.37
CA PHE A 141 -16.22 14.71 35.98
C PHE A 141 -16.47 16.02 36.72
N ASN A 142 -15.59 16.40 37.65
CA ASN A 142 -15.72 17.62 38.44
C ASN A 142 -14.60 18.63 38.12
N GLU A 143 -14.74 19.87 38.59
CA GLU A 143 -13.74 20.93 38.40
C GLU A 143 -12.41 20.70 39.16
N LYS A 144 -12.34 19.69 40.05
CA LYS A 144 -11.14 19.23 40.76
C LYS A 144 -10.42 18.05 40.08
N SER A 145 -10.91 17.59 38.93
CA SER A 145 -10.27 16.52 38.14
C SER A 145 -9.06 17.12 37.45
N GLU A 146 -7.92 17.11 38.12
CA GLU A 146 -6.74 17.89 37.75
C GLU A 146 -5.72 17.11 36.92
N SER A 147 -5.86 15.79 36.82
CA SER A 147 -4.75 14.94 36.35
C SER A 147 -5.20 13.78 35.44
N ALA A 148 -4.51 13.65 34.31
CA ALA A 148 -4.73 12.58 33.33
C ALA A 148 -3.43 11.83 33.06
N PHE A 149 -3.50 10.50 33.07
CA PHE A 149 -2.39 9.66 32.62
C PHE A 149 -2.57 9.25 31.17
N LEU A 150 -1.54 9.44 30.35
CA LEU A 150 -1.53 9.02 28.95
C LEU A 150 -0.31 8.13 28.67
N PRO A 151 -0.49 6.83 28.42
CA PRO A 151 0.63 5.98 28.05
C PRO A 151 1.20 6.36 26.67
N PHE A 152 2.53 6.33 26.55
CA PHE A 152 3.24 6.80 25.37
C PHE A 152 3.76 5.67 24.49
N TRP A 153 3.24 5.56 23.27
CA TRP A 153 3.65 4.53 22.29
C TRP A 153 4.28 5.08 21.01
N ASP A 154 4.68 6.36 21.01
CA ASP A 154 5.20 7.06 19.84
C ASP A 154 4.39 6.82 18.55
N ASP A 155 3.06 6.94 18.63
CA ASP A 155 2.19 6.81 17.48
C ASP A 155 1.30 8.04 17.29
N SER A 156 0.74 8.18 16.08
CA SER A 156 -0.11 9.31 15.73
C SER A 156 -1.31 9.48 16.67
N ASN A 157 -1.78 8.39 17.27
CA ASN A 157 -2.93 8.42 18.16
C ASN A 157 -2.55 9.01 19.52
N THR A 158 -1.40 8.61 20.06
CA THR A 158 -0.80 9.14 21.29
C THR A 158 -0.54 10.64 21.13
N ARG A 159 0.10 11.04 20.02
CA ARG A 159 0.36 12.46 19.74
C ARG A 159 -0.92 13.26 19.57
N PHE A 160 -1.91 12.71 18.86
CA PHE A 160 -3.23 13.32 18.70
C PHE A 160 -3.93 13.50 20.05
N ALA A 161 -3.90 12.49 20.91
CA ALA A 161 -4.54 12.56 22.23
C ALA A 161 -3.87 13.58 23.15
N ILE A 162 -2.53 13.65 23.17
CA ILE A 162 -1.81 14.69 23.93
C ILE A 162 -2.22 16.07 23.42
N GLN A 163 -2.13 16.30 22.11
CA GLN A 163 -2.46 17.59 21.52
C GLN A 163 -3.91 17.99 21.80
N THR A 164 -4.83 17.07 21.53
CA THR A 164 -6.27 17.29 21.68
C THR A 164 -6.64 17.53 23.15
N ALA A 165 -6.04 16.80 24.09
CA ALA A 165 -6.31 17.03 25.50
C ALA A 165 -5.73 18.35 26.01
N LEU A 166 -4.57 18.78 25.51
CA LEU A 166 -4.04 20.12 25.80
C LEU A 166 -4.90 21.24 25.20
N ASP A 167 -5.51 21.00 24.04
CA ASP A 167 -6.34 21.97 23.32
C ASP A 167 -7.80 22.04 23.83
N LEU A 168 -8.36 20.92 24.33
CA LEU A 168 -9.78 20.82 24.71
C LEU A 168 -10.07 21.28 26.14
N ASP A 169 -9.19 21.00 27.10
CA ASP A 169 -9.41 21.43 28.49
C ASP A 169 -8.20 22.22 28.99
N LEU A 170 -8.45 23.38 29.60
CA LEU A 170 -7.42 24.33 30.03
C LEU A 170 -6.90 24.05 31.44
N SER A 171 -7.55 23.20 32.23
CA SER A 171 -7.19 22.94 33.62
C SER A 171 -6.44 21.62 33.85
N ILE A 172 -6.58 20.64 32.96
CA ILE A 172 -6.06 19.28 33.16
C ILE A 172 -4.54 19.23 32.96
N LYS A 173 -3.82 18.64 33.93
CA LYS A 173 -2.41 18.26 33.82
C LYS A 173 -2.31 16.88 33.17
N ILE A 174 -1.50 16.76 32.13
CA ILE A 174 -1.32 15.53 31.36
C ILE A 174 0.07 14.99 31.67
N THR A 175 0.11 13.81 32.29
CA THR A 175 1.34 13.08 32.50
C THR A 175 1.43 11.92 31.52
N THR A 176 2.46 11.95 30.70
CA THR A 176 2.71 10.97 29.66
C THR A 176 3.77 9.97 30.10
N GLY A 177 3.43 8.67 30.14
CA GLY A 177 4.29 7.62 30.69
C GLY A 177 4.88 6.69 29.63
N LYS A 178 6.20 6.46 29.63
CA LYS A 178 6.86 5.42 28.81
C LYS A 178 7.58 4.42 29.70
N THR A 179 7.43 3.16 29.37
CA THR A 179 8.04 2.02 30.07
C THR A 179 9.38 1.63 29.44
N LEU A 180 10.37 1.34 30.27
CA LEU A 180 11.70 0.86 29.91
C LEU A 180 11.98 -0.46 30.61
N ASN A 181 12.62 -1.39 29.90
CA ASN A 181 13.03 -2.67 30.47
C ASN A 181 14.32 -2.49 31.30
N PRO A 182 14.34 -2.86 32.59
CA PRO A 182 15.49 -2.64 33.46
C PRO A 182 16.74 -3.48 33.12
N THR A 183 16.65 -4.53 32.28
CA THR A 183 17.82 -5.35 31.89
C THR A 183 18.63 -4.78 30.73
N ILE A 184 18.18 -3.68 30.13
CA ILE A 184 18.87 -3.00 29.04
C ILE A 184 20.16 -2.36 29.59
N ASP A 185 21.26 -2.42 28.84
CA ASP A 185 22.53 -1.77 29.23
C ASP A 185 22.35 -0.26 29.37
N SER A 186 23.11 0.35 30.29
CA SER A 186 23.15 1.77 30.60
C SER A 186 23.19 2.68 29.37
N ALA A 187 23.96 2.32 28.34
CA ALA A 187 24.03 3.08 27.09
C ALA A 187 22.72 3.03 26.28
N GLU A 188 22.04 1.88 26.26
CA GLU A 188 20.77 1.71 25.54
C GLU A 188 19.60 2.31 26.34
N GLN A 189 19.66 2.29 27.68
CA GLN A 189 18.72 3.02 28.53
C GLN A 189 18.79 4.53 28.29
N GLN A 190 20.01 5.09 28.31
CA GLN A 190 20.23 6.52 28.06
C GLN A 190 19.73 6.93 26.67
N MET A 191 19.97 6.09 25.66
CA MET A 191 19.45 6.33 24.30
C MET A 191 17.91 6.35 24.27
N GLN A 192 17.23 5.43 24.95
CA GLN A 192 15.76 5.36 24.95
C GLN A 192 15.10 6.48 25.76
N GLU A 193 15.78 6.96 26.80
CA GLU A 193 15.40 8.15 27.56
C GLU A 193 15.55 9.41 26.70
N GLU A 194 16.69 9.59 26.03
CA GLU A 194 16.91 10.69 25.09
C GLU A 194 15.87 10.67 23.95
N GLU A 195 15.59 9.49 23.39
CA GLU A 195 14.55 9.32 22.36
C GLU A 195 13.17 9.76 22.88
N PHE A 196 12.80 9.39 24.10
CA PHE A 196 11.53 9.76 24.70
C PHE A 196 11.41 11.28 24.92
N GLN A 197 12.48 11.91 25.41
CA GLN A 197 12.55 13.36 25.59
C GLN A 197 12.44 14.10 24.26
N ILE A 198 13.12 13.62 23.22
CA ILE A 198 13.03 14.17 21.86
C ILE A 198 11.61 14.03 21.31
N GLN A 199 10.99 12.85 21.46
CA GLN A 199 9.64 12.55 20.97
C GLN A 199 8.57 13.44 21.61
N THR A 200 8.77 13.84 22.87
CA THR A 200 7.81 14.64 23.65
C THR A 200 8.19 16.13 23.73
N LYS A 201 9.35 16.53 23.19
CA LYS A 201 9.90 17.90 23.23
C LYS A 201 8.90 19.00 22.87
N GLN A 202 8.04 18.76 21.89
CA GLN A 202 7.09 19.77 21.40
C GLN A 202 6.06 20.21 22.46
N TRP A 203 5.78 19.39 23.48
CA TRP A 203 4.80 19.71 24.53
C TRP A 203 5.44 20.17 25.83
N HIS A 204 6.76 20.07 25.99
CA HIS A 204 7.45 20.47 27.22
C HIS A 204 7.34 21.95 27.58
N ASN A 205 7.07 22.80 26.58
CA ASN A 205 6.83 24.23 26.82
C ASN A 205 5.47 24.49 27.47
N ASN A 206 4.59 23.49 27.55
CA ASN A 206 3.29 23.60 28.20
C ASN A 206 3.43 23.21 29.68
N SER A 207 3.11 24.14 30.59
CA SER A 207 3.20 23.93 32.04
C SER A 207 2.31 22.80 32.57
N ARG A 208 1.33 22.35 31.77
CA ARG A 208 0.42 21.25 32.10
C ARG A 208 0.90 19.90 31.59
N PHE A 209 1.98 19.84 30.82
CA PHE A 209 2.49 18.59 30.25
C PHE A 209 3.71 18.09 31.03
N GLN A 210 3.67 16.83 31.44
CA GLN A 210 4.76 16.16 32.15
C GLN A 210 5.06 14.81 31.51
N THR A 211 6.30 14.36 31.63
CA THR A 211 6.75 13.05 31.15
C THR A 211 7.20 12.20 32.33
N LYS A 212 6.92 10.91 32.31
CA LYS A 212 7.37 9.96 33.34
C LYS A 212 7.94 8.69 32.68
N LEU A 213 9.11 8.26 33.16
CA LEU A 213 9.67 6.97 32.80
C LEU A 213 9.33 5.93 33.88
N LEU A 214 8.90 4.76 33.43
CA LEU A 214 8.55 3.64 34.29
C LEU A 214 9.51 2.48 34.00
N PHE A 215 10.14 1.93 35.02
CA PHE A 215 11.07 0.80 34.85
C PHE A 215 10.38 -0.49 35.24
N SER A 216 10.10 -1.37 34.28
CA SER A 216 9.35 -2.61 34.52
C SER A 216 9.62 -3.68 33.47
N PHE A 217 9.55 -4.95 33.91
CA PHE A 217 9.54 -6.13 33.03
C PHE A 217 8.15 -6.39 32.42
N ASP A 218 7.10 -5.93 33.10
CA ASP A 218 5.71 -6.02 32.64
C ASP A 218 5.21 -4.60 32.37
N GLU A 219 5.18 -4.27 31.08
CA GLU A 219 4.76 -2.97 30.57
C GLU A 219 3.31 -2.65 31.00
N GLU A 220 2.41 -3.64 30.83
CA GLU A 220 0.97 -3.45 31.02
C GLU A 220 0.65 -3.20 32.49
N LYS A 221 1.24 -4.02 33.36
CA LYS A 221 1.07 -3.87 34.80
C LYS A 221 1.62 -2.53 35.29
N ALA A 222 2.79 -2.10 34.81
CA ALA A 222 3.38 -0.83 35.21
C ALA A 222 2.53 0.37 34.81
N LEU A 223 2.01 0.37 33.58
CA LEU A 223 1.12 1.43 33.10
C LEU A 223 -0.21 1.44 33.87
N LEU A 224 -0.78 0.27 34.20
CA LEU A 224 -2.01 0.17 34.99
C LEU A 224 -1.83 0.67 36.42
N GLU A 225 -0.73 0.31 37.09
CA GLU A 225 -0.43 0.78 38.45
C GLU A 225 -0.17 2.28 38.46
N GLU A 226 0.61 2.80 37.50
CA GLU A 226 0.85 4.23 37.40
C GLU A 226 -0.46 4.99 37.12
N ALA A 227 -1.32 4.49 36.23
CA ALA A 227 -2.59 5.13 35.89
C ALA A 227 -3.55 5.30 37.07
N LYS A 228 -3.44 4.48 38.14
CA LYS A 228 -4.27 4.61 39.35
C LYS A 228 -3.96 5.87 40.16
N ASN A 229 -2.80 6.49 39.95
CA ASN A 229 -2.39 7.72 40.64
C ASN A 229 -3.03 8.98 40.04
N TYR A 230 -3.86 8.85 39.01
CA TYR A 230 -4.46 9.94 38.25
C TYR A 230 -5.98 9.77 38.20
N ASP A 231 -6.69 10.87 37.91
CA ASP A 231 -8.15 10.88 37.95
C ASP A 231 -8.78 10.03 36.85
N PHE A 232 -8.12 9.95 35.68
CA PHE A 232 -8.54 9.11 34.57
C PHE A 232 -7.39 8.75 33.61
N LEU A 233 -7.60 7.65 32.88
CA LEU A 233 -6.72 7.19 31.82
C LEU A 233 -7.15 7.82 30.49
N LEU A 234 -6.21 8.42 29.77
CA LEU A 234 -6.43 9.04 28.47
C LEU A 234 -5.77 8.20 27.36
N VAL A 235 -6.54 7.86 26.33
CA VAL A 235 -6.04 7.05 25.21
C VAL A 235 -6.46 7.65 23.87
N GLY A 236 -5.51 7.74 22.94
CA GLY A 236 -5.81 8.12 21.56
C GLY A 236 -6.27 6.95 20.69
N ALA A 237 -7.23 7.21 19.81
CA ALA A 237 -7.71 6.29 18.80
C ALA A 237 -7.56 6.85 17.38
N SER A 238 -7.27 5.96 16.41
CA SER A 238 -6.95 6.34 15.03
C SER A 238 -8.17 6.66 14.15
N LYS A 239 -7.88 7.27 13.00
CA LYS A 239 -8.81 7.54 11.90
C LYS A 239 -9.28 6.23 11.24
N GLY A 240 -10.54 5.80 11.43
CA GLY A 240 -11.19 4.84 10.52
C GLY A 240 -12.29 3.94 11.10
N ASN A 241 -12.82 3.03 10.27
CA ASN A 241 -13.87 2.04 10.58
C ASN A 241 -13.43 0.92 11.55
N GLN A 242 -12.34 1.14 12.27
CA GLN A 242 -11.58 0.15 13.00
C GLN A 242 -11.33 0.60 14.45
N LEU A 243 -12.23 1.41 15.01
CA LEU A 243 -12.18 1.92 16.39
C LEU A 243 -12.01 0.79 17.40
N ALA A 244 -12.60 -0.37 17.12
CA ALA A 244 -12.18 -1.61 17.75
C ALA A 244 -10.81 -2.07 17.23
N ARG A 245 -10.68 -2.60 16.01
CA ARG A 245 -9.41 -3.19 15.50
C ARG A 245 -8.08 -2.46 15.82
N THR A 246 -8.02 -1.12 15.86
CA THR A 246 -6.81 -0.35 16.21
C THR A 246 -6.56 -0.15 17.71
N LEU A 247 -7.60 -0.09 18.54
CA LEU A 247 -7.43 -0.25 20.00
C LEU A 247 -7.12 -1.71 20.36
N PHE A 248 -7.57 -2.63 19.49
CA PHE A 248 -7.39 -4.08 19.53
C PHE A 248 -6.11 -4.56 18.84
N GLY A 249 -5.09 -3.71 18.74
CA GLY A 249 -3.74 -4.22 18.96
C GLY A 249 -3.73 -4.72 20.40
N ASP A 250 -3.34 -5.97 20.61
CA ASP A 250 -3.45 -6.73 21.86
C ASP A 250 -3.17 -5.93 23.15
N TYR A 251 -2.32 -4.91 23.08
CA TYR A 251 -1.81 -4.14 24.20
C TYR A 251 -2.71 -3.01 24.75
N ARG A 252 -3.09 -2.01 23.94
CA ARG A 252 -3.89 -0.83 24.36
C ARG A 252 -5.25 -1.21 24.93
N ASN A 253 -5.84 -2.21 24.32
CA ASN A 253 -7.11 -2.77 24.70
C ASN A 253 -7.08 -3.45 26.06
N ARG A 254 -6.04 -4.26 26.32
CA ARG A 254 -5.88 -4.91 27.61
C ARG A 254 -5.78 -3.85 28.70
N LEU A 255 -5.04 -2.76 28.43
CA LEU A 255 -4.97 -1.61 29.32
C LEU A 255 -6.35 -0.98 29.58
N VAL A 256 -7.08 -0.56 28.54
CA VAL A 256 -8.41 0.09 28.68
C VAL A 256 -9.43 -0.82 29.37
N ASN A 257 -9.43 -2.12 29.06
CA ASN A 257 -10.40 -3.06 29.61
C ASN A 257 -10.07 -3.43 31.07
N ARG A 258 -8.80 -3.65 31.39
CA ARG A 258 -8.34 -4.04 32.73
C ARG A 258 -8.21 -2.86 33.69
N PHE A 259 -8.10 -1.63 33.19
CA PHE A 259 -8.14 -0.46 34.04
C PHE A 259 -9.52 -0.33 34.69
N SER A 260 -9.53 -0.38 36.01
CA SER A 260 -10.75 -0.31 36.83
C SER A 260 -11.28 1.11 37.00
N GLY A 261 -10.49 2.13 36.65
CA GLY A 261 -10.88 3.54 36.72
C GLY A 261 -11.54 4.06 35.43
N PRO A 262 -11.89 5.35 35.41
CA PRO A 262 -12.47 6.01 34.24
C PRO A 262 -11.47 6.13 33.08
N VAL A 263 -11.94 5.91 31.85
CA VAL A 263 -11.13 6.01 30.64
C VAL A 263 -11.77 6.98 29.64
N ILE A 264 -10.99 7.91 29.12
CA ILE A 264 -11.36 8.79 28.02
C ILE A 264 -10.59 8.41 26.77
N ILE A 265 -11.32 8.09 25.70
CA ILE A 265 -10.74 7.73 24.41
C ILE A 265 -10.98 8.86 23.42
N LEU A 266 -9.93 9.53 22.96
CA LEU A 266 -10.00 10.64 22.02
C LEU A 266 -9.82 10.16 20.58
N ARG A 267 -10.73 10.58 19.69
CA ARG A 267 -10.72 10.23 18.27
C ARG A 267 -10.75 11.46 17.37
N GLU A 268 -9.95 11.45 16.31
CA GLU A 268 -9.89 12.50 15.30
C GLU A 268 -11.00 12.37 14.22
N SER A 269 -11.44 13.53 13.70
CA SER A 269 -12.39 13.69 12.60
C SER A 269 -11.87 13.19 11.24
N GLN A 270 -12.78 12.71 10.38
CA GLN A 270 -12.47 12.24 9.02
C GLN A 270 -12.77 13.31 7.96
N GLY A 271 -11.82 13.56 7.06
CA GLY A 271 -12.04 14.27 5.80
C GLY A 271 -12.51 13.34 4.67
N LYS A 272 -13.37 13.84 3.77
CA LYS A 272 -14.02 13.07 2.69
C LYS A 272 -13.09 12.33 1.71
N THR A 273 -11.80 12.68 1.66
CA THR A 273 -10.83 12.22 0.66
C THR A 273 -10.18 10.85 0.93
N GLY A 274 -10.32 10.28 2.14
CA GLY A 274 -9.67 9.01 2.49
C GLY A 274 -10.47 7.73 2.21
N ALA A 275 -11.80 7.81 2.06
CA ALA A 275 -12.68 6.64 2.19
C ALA A 275 -12.63 5.63 1.02
N ALA A 276 -12.36 6.08 -0.20
CA ALA A 276 -12.34 5.22 -1.39
C ALA A 276 -11.02 4.44 -1.53
N LEU A 277 -9.89 5.12 -1.36
CA LEU A 277 -8.54 4.53 -1.39
C LEU A 277 -8.36 3.50 -0.26
N PHE A 278 -8.98 3.73 0.90
CA PHE A 278 -8.92 2.84 2.05
C PHE A 278 -9.74 1.54 1.93
N LYS A 279 -10.75 1.47 1.04
CA LYS A 279 -11.50 0.22 0.85
C LYS A 279 -10.62 -0.90 0.33
N GLY A 280 -9.76 -0.62 -0.65
CA GLY A 280 -8.76 -1.55 -1.16
C GLY A 280 -7.67 -1.89 -0.13
N TRP A 281 -7.19 -0.88 0.61
CA TRP A 281 -6.18 -1.07 1.65
C TRP A 281 -6.66 -1.96 2.81
N SER A 282 -7.94 -1.83 3.20
CA SER A 282 -8.54 -2.65 4.26
C SER A 282 -8.72 -4.13 3.92
N PHE A 283 -8.67 -4.48 2.63
CA PHE A 283 -8.67 -5.87 2.17
C PHE A 283 -7.27 -6.48 2.28
N LEU A 284 -6.22 -5.74 1.90
CA LEU A 284 -4.81 -6.12 2.08
C LEU A 284 -4.43 -6.28 3.57
N ASP A 285 -4.85 -5.34 4.43
CA ASP A 285 -4.63 -5.42 5.89
C ASP A 285 -5.38 -6.60 6.56
N LYS A 286 -6.40 -7.19 5.90
CA LYS A 286 -7.06 -8.42 6.40
C LYS A 286 -6.28 -9.68 6.03
N LEU A 287 -5.50 -9.63 4.95
CA LEU A 287 -4.71 -10.75 4.45
C LEU A 287 -3.32 -10.80 5.09
N LEU A 288 -2.77 -9.66 5.53
CA LEU A 288 -1.43 -9.56 6.11
C LEU A 288 -1.49 -9.16 7.60
N PRO A 289 -1.05 -10.03 8.54
CA PRO A 289 -1.00 -9.68 9.96
C PRO A 289 0.04 -8.58 10.22
N THR A 290 -0.29 -7.61 11.07
CA THR A 290 0.62 -6.52 11.45
C THR A 290 1.81 -7.04 12.26
N LEU A 291 3.02 -6.62 11.91
CA LEU A 291 4.23 -6.94 12.67
C LEU A 291 4.33 -6.09 13.94
N THR A 292 4.88 -6.67 15.01
CA THR A 292 5.22 -5.92 16.23
C THR A 292 6.32 -4.88 15.95
N ARG A 293 6.58 -3.94 16.87
CA ARG A 293 7.66 -2.94 16.68
C ARG A 293 9.03 -3.63 16.60
N GLU A 294 9.26 -4.62 17.44
CA GLU A 294 10.50 -5.42 17.45
C GLU A 294 10.69 -6.18 16.14
N ASP A 295 9.65 -6.87 15.66
CA ASP A 295 9.70 -7.59 14.38
C ASP A 295 9.99 -6.66 13.20
N ARG A 296 9.43 -5.44 13.20
CA ARG A 296 9.71 -4.44 12.17
C ARG A 296 11.15 -3.97 12.20
N ILE A 297 11.70 -3.68 13.38
CA ILE A 297 13.10 -3.23 13.51
C ILE A 297 14.03 -4.34 13.00
N GLU A 298 13.78 -5.59 13.38
CA GLU A 298 14.59 -6.72 12.95
C GLU A 298 14.47 -6.97 11.45
N ALA A 299 13.24 -7.00 10.91
CA ALA A 299 13.01 -7.12 9.47
C ALA A 299 13.71 -6.00 8.67
N TYR A 300 13.65 -4.75 9.16
CA TYR A 300 14.39 -3.65 8.53
C TYR A 300 15.90 -3.88 8.54
N ARG A 301 16.47 -4.30 9.67
CA ARG A 301 17.91 -4.60 9.78
C ARG A 301 18.30 -5.74 8.85
N GLN A 302 17.52 -6.80 8.78
CA GLN A 302 17.74 -7.95 7.90
C GLN A 302 17.70 -7.53 6.43
N ILE A 303 16.63 -6.88 5.98
CA ILE A 303 16.50 -6.39 4.60
C ILE A 303 17.66 -5.44 4.26
N ARG A 304 18.01 -4.52 5.17
CA ARG A 304 19.11 -3.57 4.95
C ARG A 304 20.47 -4.27 4.87
N ARG A 305 20.70 -5.34 5.62
CA ARG A 305 21.95 -6.14 5.55
C ARG A 305 22.01 -6.92 4.24
N SER A 306 20.95 -7.66 3.90
CA SER A 306 20.88 -8.49 2.70
C SER A 306 20.89 -7.69 1.40
N ALA A 307 20.39 -6.45 1.41
CA ALA A 307 20.34 -5.59 0.23
C ALA A 307 21.67 -4.83 -0.05
N ARG A 308 22.66 -4.91 0.85
CA ARG A 308 23.95 -4.23 0.64
C ARG A 308 24.77 -4.99 -0.40
N PRO A 309 25.13 -4.37 -1.53
CA PRO A 309 25.99 -5.02 -2.51
C PRO A 309 27.42 -5.11 -1.96
N ASN A 310 27.91 -6.33 -1.79
CA ASN A 310 29.30 -6.64 -1.43
C ASN A 310 30.02 -7.34 -2.61
N ARG A 311 31.26 -7.79 -2.44
CA ARG A 311 31.99 -8.50 -3.51
C ARG A 311 31.29 -9.81 -3.89
N ASP A 312 30.87 -10.59 -2.90
CA ASP A 312 30.18 -11.87 -3.11
C ASP A 312 28.89 -11.69 -3.92
N PHE A 313 28.15 -10.60 -3.68
CA PHE A 313 26.95 -10.24 -4.43
C PHE A 313 27.23 -10.12 -5.93
N TYR A 314 28.29 -9.40 -6.32
CA TYR A 314 28.64 -9.25 -7.73
C TYR A 314 29.20 -10.54 -8.33
N SER A 315 30.02 -11.29 -7.57
CA SER A 315 30.55 -12.58 -8.01
C SER A 315 29.43 -13.59 -8.27
N MET A 316 28.45 -13.69 -7.37
CA MET A 316 27.29 -14.58 -7.53
C MET A 316 26.41 -14.18 -8.71
N ILE A 317 26.24 -12.87 -8.96
CA ILE A 317 25.50 -12.41 -10.15
C ILE A 317 26.24 -12.77 -11.43
N ALA A 318 27.55 -12.57 -11.50
CA ALA A 318 28.33 -12.91 -12.69
C ALA A 318 28.31 -14.42 -12.97
N LEU A 319 28.49 -15.25 -11.94
CA LEU A 319 28.42 -16.72 -12.06
C LEU A 319 27.01 -17.19 -12.46
N SER A 320 25.98 -16.67 -11.81
CA SER A 320 24.58 -16.96 -12.16
C SER A 320 24.28 -16.55 -13.61
N ALA A 321 24.71 -15.37 -14.05
CA ALA A 321 24.53 -14.93 -15.42
C ALA A 321 25.27 -15.82 -16.42
N GLY A 322 26.46 -16.33 -16.08
CA GLY A 322 27.15 -17.34 -16.89
C GLY A 322 26.36 -18.63 -17.03
N ILE A 323 25.84 -19.18 -15.93
CA ILE A 323 24.97 -20.37 -15.94
C ILE A 323 23.70 -20.11 -16.76
N ALA A 324 23.07 -18.95 -16.58
CA ALA A 324 21.89 -18.56 -17.34
C ALA A 324 22.20 -18.46 -18.84
N SER A 325 23.34 -17.89 -19.22
CA SER A 325 23.79 -17.78 -20.62
C SER A 325 23.99 -19.14 -21.24
N LEU A 326 24.64 -20.07 -20.55
CA LEU A 326 24.78 -21.46 -21.01
C LEU A 326 23.42 -22.14 -21.11
N GLY A 327 22.52 -21.94 -20.14
CA GLY A 327 21.15 -22.46 -20.19
C GLY A 327 20.35 -21.94 -21.38
N LEU A 328 20.51 -20.65 -21.73
CA LEU A 328 19.91 -20.04 -22.92
C LEU A 328 20.44 -20.67 -24.21
N LEU A 329 21.76 -20.84 -24.32
CA LEU A 329 22.39 -21.46 -25.50
C LEU A 329 22.05 -22.94 -25.65
N LEU A 330 21.91 -23.66 -24.52
CA LEU A 330 21.47 -25.06 -24.50
C LEU A 330 19.95 -25.22 -24.65
N ASN A 331 19.19 -24.12 -24.73
CA ASN A 331 17.73 -24.11 -24.74
C ASN A 331 17.13 -24.91 -23.56
N SER A 332 17.69 -24.76 -22.36
CA SER A 332 17.33 -25.54 -21.16
C SER A 332 16.75 -24.66 -20.06
N ALA A 333 15.41 -24.64 -19.97
CA ALA A 333 14.67 -23.95 -18.92
C ALA A 333 15.13 -24.37 -17.50
N ALA A 334 15.47 -25.64 -17.28
CA ALA A 334 15.90 -26.14 -15.98
C ALA A 334 17.23 -25.50 -15.52
N VAL A 335 18.20 -25.36 -16.42
CA VAL A 335 19.49 -24.71 -16.12
C VAL A 335 19.28 -23.21 -15.85
N ILE A 336 18.40 -22.57 -16.63
CA ILE A 336 18.05 -21.16 -16.45
C ILE A 336 17.39 -20.94 -15.08
N ILE A 337 16.47 -21.81 -14.67
CA ILE A 337 15.84 -21.76 -13.34
C ILE A 337 16.90 -21.96 -12.25
N GLY A 338 17.81 -22.94 -12.42
CA GLY A 338 18.93 -23.15 -11.50
C GLY A 338 19.81 -21.91 -11.33
N ALA A 339 20.09 -21.19 -12.41
CA ALA A 339 20.81 -19.92 -12.36
C ALA A 339 20.08 -18.86 -11.52
N MET A 340 18.76 -18.75 -11.65
CA MET A 340 17.96 -17.79 -10.88
C MET A 340 18.05 -18.03 -9.35
N LEU A 341 18.31 -19.27 -8.91
CA LEU A 341 18.43 -19.62 -7.48
C LEU A 341 19.69 -19.06 -6.82
N VAL A 342 20.73 -18.81 -7.61
CA VAL A 342 22.08 -18.46 -7.12
C VAL A 342 22.22 -16.95 -6.91
N ALA A 343 21.53 -16.14 -7.71
CA ALA A 343 21.77 -14.70 -7.75
C ALA A 343 21.04 -13.92 -6.64
N PRO A 344 21.74 -13.13 -5.82
CA PRO A 344 21.13 -12.31 -4.76
C PRO A 344 20.50 -11.00 -5.25
N LEU A 345 20.31 -10.79 -6.56
CA LEU A 345 19.86 -9.50 -7.12
C LEU A 345 18.51 -9.03 -6.52
N MET A 346 17.67 -10.00 -6.15
CA MET A 346 16.37 -9.74 -5.54
C MET A 346 16.43 -9.00 -4.20
N SER A 347 17.46 -9.25 -3.39
CA SER A 347 17.59 -8.60 -2.08
C SER A 347 17.82 -7.09 -2.24
N ALA A 348 18.63 -6.69 -3.23
CA ALA A 348 18.89 -5.29 -3.53
C ALA A 348 17.63 -4.59 -4.07
N ILE A 349 16.85 -5.25 -4.93
CA ILE A 349 15.60 -4.71 -5.47
C ILE A 349 14.54 -4.54 -4.39
N THR A 350 14.36 -5.55 -3.53
CA THR A 350 13.44 -5.47 -2.38
C THR A 350 13.90 -4.38 -1.40
N GLY A 351 15.21 -4.21 -1.22
CA GLY A 351 15.81 -3.13 -0.44
C GLY A 351 15.47 -1.72 -0.96
N MET A 352 15.35 -1.53 -2.29
CA MET A 352 14.84 -0.27 -2.85
C MET A 352 13.40 -0.01 -2.41
N GLY A 353 12.53 -1.02 -2.44
CA GLY A 353 11.16 -0.91 -1.94
C GLY A 353 11.11 -0.47 -0.46
N MET A 354 11.97 -1.06 0.37
CA MET A 354 12.10 -0.67 1.78
C MET A 354 12.63 0.77 1.95
N ALA A 355 13.61 1.16 1.13
CA ALA A 355 14.17 2.52 1.16
C ALA A 355 13.13 3.59 0.77
N ILE A 356 12.24 3.29 -0.17
CA ILE A 356 11.10 4.15 -0.54
C ILE A 356 10.21 4.38 0.68
N ILE A 357 9.77 3.31 1.36
CA ILE A 357 8.86 3.39 2.51
C ILE A 357 9.50 4.11 3.70
N GLN A 358 10.78 3.89 3.95
CA GLN A 358 11.50 4.61 5.01
C GLN A 358 11.86 6.05 4.64
N GLY A 359 11.70 6.46 3.37
CA GLY A 359 12.17 7.76 2.88
C GLY A 359 13.69 7.94 2.96
N ASP A 360 14.46 6.85 2.98
CA ASP A 360 15.92 6.86 3.10
C ASP A 360 16.57 6.92 1.70
N LEU A 361 16.81 8.16 1.24
CA LEU A 361 17.43 8.40 -0.07
C LEU A 361 18.84 7.80 -0.18
N ARG A 362 19.62 7.72 0.92
CA ARG A 362 20.97 7.14 0.87
C ARG A 362 20.88 5.64 0.65
N PHE A 363 19.96 4.97 1.34
CA PHE A 363 19.73 3.55 1.15
C PHE A 363 19.13 3.23 -0.23
N LEU A 364 18.24 4.08 -0.74
CA LEU A 364 17.69 3.97 -2.10
C LEU A 364 18.80 4.06 -3.16
N LEU A 365 19.67 5.07 -3.05
CA LEU A 365 20.79 5.24 -3.98
C LEU A 365 21.83 4.11 -3.86
N LEU A 366 22.06 3.57 -2.66
CA LEU A 366 22.98 2.46 -2.44
C LEU A 366 22.48 1.18 -3.15
N THR A 367 21.21 0.83 -2.94
CA THR A 367 20.58 -0.35 -3.54
C THR A 367 20.42 -0.19 -5.05
N PHE A 368 20.01 0.99 -5.52
CA PHE A 368 19.95 1.30 -6.96
C PHE A 368 21.32 1.16 -7.64
N LYS A 369 22.39 1.73 -7.07
CA LYS A 369 23.76 1.55 -7.60
C LYS A 369 24.19 0.09 -7.60
N GLY A 370 23.79 -0.68 -6.59
CA GLY A 370 24.02 -2.13 -6.52
C GLY A 370 23.36 -2.87 -7.67
N VAL A 371 22.09 -2.59 -7.93
CA VAL A 371 21.34 -3.19 -9.05
C VAL A 371 21.94 -2.81 -10.39
N VAL A 372 22.29 -1.54 -10.61
CA VAL A 372 22.92 -1.10 -11.87
C VAL A 372 24.24 -1.83 -12.09
N ARG A 373 25.14 -1.84 -11.11
CA ARG A 373 26.45 -2.53 -11.22
C ARG A 373 26.31 -4.04 -11.37
N GLY A 374 25.37 -4.65 -10.64
CA GLY A 374 25.06 -6.07 -10.76
C GLY A 374 24.51 -6.41 -12.14
N SER A 375 23.62 -5.58 -12.66
CA SER A 375 23.06 -5.75 -14.01
C SER A 375 24.14 -5.63 -15.09
N THR A 376 25.05 -4.66 -14.96
CA THR A 376 26.22 -4.56 -15.84
C THR A 376 27.09 -5.81 -15.78
N ALA A 377 27.35 -6.36 -14.59
CA ALA A 377 28.12 -7.60 -14.45
C ALA A 377 27.40 -8.80 -15.09
N ALA A 378 26.08 -8.91 -14.95
CA ALA A 378 25.28 -9.94 -15.58
C ALA A 378 25.28 -9.85 -17.12
N ILE A 379 25.08 -8.64 -17.66
CA ILE A 379 25.14 -8.38 -19.10
C ILE A 379 26.53 -8.70 -19.64
N PHE A 380 27.59 -8.29 -18.93
CA PHE A 380 28.97 -8.56 -19.35
C PHE A 380 29.29 -10.06 -19.36
N ALA A 381 28.84 -10.81 -18.35
CA ALA A 381 28.92 -12.26 -18.37
C ALA A 381 28.13 -12.85 -19.56
N GLY A 382 26.92 -12.35 -19.81
CA GLY A 382 26.12 -12.74 -20.97
C GLY A 382 26.83 -12.51 -22.31
N ILE A 383 27.52 -11.38 -22.46
CA ILE A 383 28.34 -11.10 -23.65
C ILE A 383 29.46 -12.13 -23.76
N ILE A 384 30.23 -12.37 -22.69
CA ILE A 384 31.35 -13.32 -22.70
C ILE A 384 30.91 -14.72 -23.11
N PHE A 385 29.85 -15.25 -22.48
CA PHE A 385 29.36 -16.59 -22.79
C PHE A 385 28.61 -16.64 -24.12
N GLY A 386 27.98 -15.54 -24.54
CA GLY A 386 27.36 -15.41 -25.84
C GLY A 386 28.35 -15.45 -27.01
N LEU A 387 29.62 -15.07 -26.81
CA LEU A 387 30.68 -15.22 -27.82
C LEU A 387 30.99 -16.70 -28.16
N ILE A 388 30.58 -17.65 -27.31
CA ILE A 388 30.69 -19.09 -27.58
C ILE A 388 29.72 -19.50 -28.70
N ASN A 389 28.63 -18.74 -28.91
CA ASN A 389 27.64 -18.98 -29.94
C ASN A 389 28.11 -18.49 -31.32
N ILE A 390 29.10 -19.16 -31.89
CA ILE A 390 29.76 -18.78 -33.15
C ILE A 390 28.77 -18.75 -34.33
N GLU A 391 27.76 -19.63 -34.32
CA GLU A 391 26.74 -19.72 -35.39
C GLU A 391 25.65 -18.64 -35.27
N GLY A 392 25.56 -17.93 -34.14
CA GLY A 392 24.54 -16.91 -33.92
C GLY A 392 23.12 -17.46 -33.78
N ASN A 393 22.98 -18.75 -33.45
CA ASN A 393 21.68 -19.40 -33.33
C ASN A 393 20.86 -18.77 -32.19
N VAL A 394 19.60 -18.44 -32.48
CA VAL A 394 18.65 -17.92 -31.50
C VAL A 394 17.77 -19.07 -31.02
N THR A 395 17.85 -19.39 -29.73
CA THR A 395 17.04 -20.45 -29.11
C THR A 395 15.67 -19.94 -28.70
N GLN A 396 14.72 -20.86 -28.48
CA GLN A 396 13.37 -20.50 -28.01
C GLN A 396 13.41 -19.85 -26.62
N GLU A 397 14.30 -20.30 -25.74
CA GLU A 397 14.49 -19.66 -24.43
C GLU A 397 15.04 -18.23 -24.54
N ILE A 398 15.79 -17.89 -25.59
CA ILE A 398 16.18 -16.49 -25.86
C ILE A 398 14.95 -15.69 -26.31
N LEU A 399 14.18 -16.17 -27.28
CA LEU A 399 12.99 -15.48 -27.81
C LEU A 399 11.96 -15.18 -26.72
N ASN A 400 11.63 -16.18 -25.90
CA ASN A 400 10.70 -16.06 -24.77
C ASN A 400 11.10 -15.01 -23.72
N ARG A 401 12.35 -14.54 -23.73
CA ARG A 401 12.85 -13.50 -22.83
C ARG A 401 13.00 -12.14 -23.49
N THR A 402 12.68 -12.05 -24.78
CA THR A 402 12.77 -10.83 -25.59
C THR A 402 11.39 -10.25 -25.93
N GLU A 403 10.34 -11.06 -25.76
CA GLU A 403 8.93 -10.70 -25.98
C GLU A 403 8.22 -10.59 -24.63
N PRO A 404 8.31 -9.43 -23.93
CA PRO A 404 7.69 -9.28 -22.62
C PRO A 404 6.16 -9.24 -22.73
N SER A 405 5.49 -10.07 -21.94
CA SER A 405 4.03 -10.09 -21.82
C SER A 405 3.52 -9.22 -20.68
N SER A 406 2.29 -8.72 -20.78
CA SER A 406 1.58 -8.14 -19.64
C SER A 406 1.43 -9.12 -18.46
N LEU A 407 1.40 -10.44 -18.72
CA LEU A 407 1.38 -11.48 -17.68
C LEU A 407 2.70 -11.53 -16.89
N ASP A 408 3.85 -11.25 -17.51
CA ASP A 408 5.14 -11.20 -16.81
C ASP A 408 5.13 -10.13 -15.72
N LEU A 409 4.51 -8.98 -15.99
CA LEU A 409 4.37 -7.91 -15.00
C LEU A 409 3.50 -8.35 -13.81
N VAL A 410 2.43 -9.10 -14.06
CA VAL A 410 1.56 -9.65 -12.99
C VAL A 410 2.34 -10.64 -12.14
N VAL A 411 3.11 -11.55 -12.77
CA VAL A 411 4.00 -12.47 -12.06
C VAL A 411 5.01 -11.70 -11.21
N ALA A 412 5.66 -10.67 -11.76
CA ALA A 412 6.62 -9.85 -11.04
C ALA A 412 6.01 -9.09 -9.84
N LEU A 413 4.78 -8.60 -9.97
CA LEU A 413 4.03 -7.99 -8.86
C LEU A 413 3.79 -9.01 -7.74
N ILE A 414 3.29 -10.20 -8.08
CA ILE A 414 3.04 -11.28 -7.09
C ILE A 414 4.36 -11.72 -6.43
N SER A 415 5.43 -11.88 -7.21
CA SER A 415 6.74 -12.24 -6.67
C SER A 415 7.31 -11.15 -5.75
N GLY A 416 7.11 -9.87 -6.07
CA GLY A 416 7.49 -8.77 -5.18
C GLY A 416 6.72 -8.79 -3.86
N VAL A 417 5.42 -9.12 -3.90
CA VAL A 417 4.62 -9.32 -2.68
C VAL A 417 5.16 -10.48 -1.86
N ALA A 418 5.39 -11.63 -2.49
CA ALA A 418 5.91 -12.83 -1.83
C ALA A 418 7.29 -12.57 -1.20
N ALA A 419 8.18 -11.88 -1.90
CA ALA A 419 9.52 -11.57 -1.44
C ALA A 419 9.52 -10.62 -0.24
N ALA A 420 8.78 -9.52 -0.33
CA ALA A 420 8.67 -8.58 0.79
C ALA A 420 7.99 -9.23 2.00
N TYR A 421 7.00 -10.09 1.79
CA TYR A 421 6.36 -10.85 2.87
C TYR A 421 7.33 -11.84 3.54
N ALA A 422 8.07 -12.62 2.74
CA ALA A 422 9.02 -13.61 3.23
C ALA A 422 10.17 -12.95 4.01
N LEU A 423 10.76 -11.89 3.47
CA LEU A 423 11.85 -11.15 4.09
C LEU A 423 11.42 -10.40 5.36
N SER A 424 10.12 -10.11 5.52
CA SER A 424 9.60 -9.45 6.72
C SER A 424 9.30 -10.41 7.87
N ARG A 425 9.38 -11.73 7.67
CA ARG A 425 9.07 -12.74 8.69
C ARG A 425 10.25 -13.64 8.98
N LYS A 426 10.72 -13.62 10.23
CA LYS A 426 11.84 -14.44 10.72
C LYS A 426 11.69 -15.95 10.42
N ASN A 427 10.51 -16.51 10.65
CA ASN A 427 10.25 -17.95 10.46
C ASN A 427 10.15 -18.36 8.98
N VAL A 428 9.83 -17.42 8.10
CA VAL A 428 9.64 -17.65 6.66
C VAL A 428 10.96 -17.38 5.93
N ALA A 429 11.69 -16.33 6.30
CA ALA A 429 13.01 -16.03 5.77
C ALA A 429 14.04 -17.15 6.01
N ASN A 430 13.96 -17.85 7.15
CA ASN A 430 14.85 -18.97 7.46
C ASN A 430 14.47 -20.29 6.78
N SER A 431 13.22 -20.43 6.34
CA SER A 431 12.68 -21.65 5.70
C SER A 431 12.60 -21.55 4.18
N LEU A 432 12.94 -20.39 3.62
CA LEU A 432 13.10 -20.15 2.19
C LEU A 432 14.60 -20.05 1.86
N PRO A 433 15.31 -21.19 1.73
CA PRO A 433 16.51 -21.18 0.89
C PRO A 433 16.08 -20.64 -0.48
N GLY A 434 16.96 -19.93 -1.20
CA GLY A 434 16.72 -19.05 -2.37
C GLY A 434 15.87 -19.56 -3.56
N VAL A 435 15.17 -20.69 -3.40
CA VAL A 435 14.28 -21.43 -4.29
C VAL A 435 12.95 -20.74 -4.59
N ALA A 436 12.18 -20.25 -3.60
CA ALA A 436 10.81 -19.81 -3.92
C ALA A 436 10.67 -18.37 -4.43
N ILE A 437 11.78 -17.69 -4.69
CA ILE A 437 11.78 -16.29 -5.10
C ILE A 437 12.75 -16.04 -6.28
N ALA A 438 12.98 -17.07 -7.09
CA ALA A 438 13.73 -16.95 -8.33
C ALA A 438 12.90 -16.21 -9.39
N VAL A 439 12.87 -14.88 -9.29
CA VAL A 439 12.23 -14.05 -10.30
C VAL A 439 13.15 -13.91 -11.51
N ALA A 440 12.52 -13.82 -12.69
CA ALA A 440 13.07 -13.58 -14.01
C ALA A 440 13.85 -12.26 -14.14
N LEU A 441 14.92 -12.07 -13.35
CA LEU A 441 15.73 -10.85 -13.36
C LEU A 441 17.10 -11.09 -13.98
N VAL A 442 17.82 -12.13 -13.56
CA VAL A 442 19.14 -12.45 -14.14
C VAL A 442 19.03 -13.00 -15.56
N PRO A 443 18.09 -13.91 -15.89
CA PRO A 443 18.02 -14.43 -17.24
C PRO A 443 17.76 -13.37 -18.31
N PRO A 444 16.84 -12.40 -18.15
CA PRO A 444 16.71 -11.33 -19.14
C PRO A 444 17.98 -10.47 -19.31
N LEU A 445 18.75 -10.25 -18.24
CA LEU A 445 20.04 -9.55 -18.33
C LEU A 445 21.10 -10.40 -19.08
N ALA A 446 21.12 -11.71 -18.84
CA ALA A 446 21.96 -12.65 -19.58
C ALA A 446 21.54 -12.72 -21.05
N THR A 447 20.24 -12.83 -21.35
CA THR A 447 19.67 -12.78 -22.70
C THR A 447 20.06 -11.49 -23.41
N MET A 448 19.97 -10.34 -22.74
CA MET A 448 20.43 -9.06 -23.28
C MET A 448 21.92 -9.13 -23.66
N GLY A 449 22.78 -9.66 -22.78
CA GLY A 449 24.20 -9.84 -23.07
C GLY A 449 24.48 -10.77 -24.25
N VAL A 450 23.80 -11.92 -24.32
CA VAL A 450 23.91 -12.88 -25.43
C VAL A 450 23.42 -12.26 -26.74
N CYS A 451 22.31 -11.52 -26.73
CA CYS A 451 21.81 -10.83 -27.93
C CYS A 451 22.76 -9.74 -28.41
N ILE A 452 23.42 -9.03 -27.48
CA ILE A 452 24.45 -8.03 -27.81
C ILE A 452 25.66 -8.71 -28.46
N SER A 453 26.11 -9.86 -27.96
CA SER A 453 27.29 -10.54 -28.53
C SER A 453 27.08 -11.02 -29.97
N ILE A 454 25.83 -11.34 -30.34
CA ILE A 454 25.45 -11.75 -31.71
C ILE A 454 24.94 -10.58 -32.58
N GLY A 455 24.92 -9.34 -32.07
CA GLY A 455 24.52 -8.14 -32.81
C GLY A 455 23.00 -7.93 -32.97
N LEU A 456 22.17 -8.68 -32.26
CA LEU A 456 20.71 -8.58 -32.31
C LEU A 456 20.17 -7.55 -31.29
N TRP A 457 20.37 -6.27 -31.60
CA TRP A 457 20.00 -5.15 -30.72
C TRP A 457 18.49 -5.07 -30.42
N GLY A 458 17.63 -5.43 -31.37
CA GLY A 458 16.18 -5.46 -31.17
C GLY A 458 15.75 -6.43 -30.07
N LEU A 459 16.27 -7.66 -30.13
CA LEU A 459 16.04 -8.69 -29.13
C LEU A 459 16.66 -8.29 -27.78
N ALA A 460 17.87 -7.74 -27.78
CA ALA A 460 18.52 -7.24 -26.57
C ALA A 460 17.66 -6.18 -25.84
N PHE A 461 17.04 -5.27 -26.59
CA PHE A 461 16.13 -4.26 -26.04
C PHE A 461 14.84 -4.88 -25.51
N GLY A 462 14.31 -5.91 -26.17
CA GLY A 462 13.21 -6.73 -25.67
C GLY A 462 13.48 -7.31 -24.29
N ALA A 463 14.64 -7.94 -24.11
CA ALA A 463 15.06 -8.49 -22.83
C ALA A 463 15.31 -7.43 -21.75
N PHE A 464 15.83 -6.26 -22.15
CA PHE A 464 15.93 -5.11 -21.26
C PHE A 464 14.56 -4.61 -20.78
N LYS A 465 13.55 -4.53 -21.67
CA LYS A 465 12.17 -4.16 -21.29
C LYS A 465 11.59 -5.14 -20.26
N LEU A 466 11.82 -6.45 -20.45
CA LEU A 466 11.38 -7.48 -19.51
C LEU A 466 12.05 -7.32 -18.14
N PHE A 467 13.38 -7.10 -18.11
CA PHE A 467 14.09 -6.83 -16.85
C PHE A 467 13.56 -5.59 -16.14
N LEU A 468 13.41 -4.48 -16.88
CA LEU A 468 13.01 -3.19 -16.31
C LEU A 468 11.60 -3.24 -15.73
N SER A 469 10.65 -3.81 -16.48
CA SER A 469 9.26 -4.00 -16.03
C SER A 469 9.19 -4.85 -14.77
N ASN A 470 9.89 -5.99 -14.74
CA ASN A 470 9.96 -6.85 -13.57
C ASN A 470 10.56 -6.14 -12.36
N MET A 471 11.68 -5.43 -12.54
CA MET A 471 12.32 -4.69 -11.45
C MET A 471 11.37 -3.66 -10.84
N VAL A 472 10.71 -2.86 -11.68
CA VAL A 472 9.80 -1.79 -11.22
C VAL A 472 8.59 -2.39 -10.49
N ALA A 473 7.98 -3.44 -11.04
CA ALA A 473 6.89 -4.16 -10.42
C ALA A 473 7.26 -4.67 -9.03
N ILE A 474 8.43 -5.31 -8.89
CA ILE A 474 8.91 -5.85 -7.61
C ILE A 474 9.16 -4.72 -6.61
N VAL A 475 9.79 -3.61 -7.02
CA VAL A 475 10.02 -2.45 -6.14
C VAL A 475 8.70 -1.88 -5.62
N PHE A 476 7.72 -1.71 -6.51
CA PHE A 476 6.41 -1.18 -6.15
C PHE A 476 5.64 -2.13 -5.24
N ALA A 477 5.54 -3.42 -5.60
CA ALA A 477 4.90 -4.45 -4.80
C ALA A 477 5.53 -4.56 -3.40
N SER A 478 6.87 -4.55 -3.33
CA SER A 478 7.59 -4.58 -2.06
C SER A 478 7.27 -3.35 -1.20
N ALA A 479 7.25 -2.16 -1.81
CA ALA A 479 6.88 -0.93 -1.11
C ALA A 479 5.44 -1.00 -0.56
N VAL A 480 4.49 -1.52 -1.34
CA VAL A 480 3.09 -1.71 -0.89
C VAL A 480 3.04 -2.67 0.30
N VAL A 481 3.74 -3.81 0.24
CA VAL A 481 3.77 -4.77 1.35
C VAL A 481 4.38 -4.14 2.60
N PHE A 482 5.52 -3.48 2.50
CA PHE A 482 6.12 -2.82 3.66
C PHE A 482 5.22 -1.72 4.24
N ALA A 483 4.55 -0.94 3.40
CA ALA A 483 3.56 0.03 3.86
C ALA A 483 2.40 -0.65 4.62
N SER A 484 1.89 -1.78 4.12
CA SER A 484 0.82 -2.56 4.77
C SER A 484 1.27 -3.19 6.10
N LEU A 485 2.53 -3.59 6.20
CA LEU A 485 3.12 -4.11 7.45
C LEU A 485 3.42 -3.02 8.48
N GLY A 486 3.11 -1.75 8.16
CA GLY A 486 3.23 -0.63 9.08
C GLY A 486 4.63 -0.05 9.18
N PHE A 487 5.49 -0.27 8.18
CA PHE A 487 6.74 0.49 8.04
C PHE A 487 6.41 1.94 7.68
N LYS A 488 7.13 2.87 8.30
CA LYS A 488 6.90 4.31 8.16
C LYS A 488 8.25 5.03 8.15
N PRO A 489 8.35 6.18 7.47
CA PRO A 489 9.56 7.00 7.52
C PRO A 489 9.99 7.27 8.96
N ASN A 490 11.27 7.11 9.28
CA ASN A 490 11.79 7.48 10.59
C ASN A 490 11.92 9.02 10.66
N ILE A 491 11.10 9.68 11.48
CA ILE A 491 10.92 11.14 11.56
C ILE A 491 11.47 11.63 12.90
N ASP A 492 12.71 12.12 12.90
CA ASP A 492 13.48 12.48 14.10
C ASP A 492 14.00 13.95 14.07
N THR A 493 13.15 14.92 13.67
CA THR A 493 13.37 16.39 13.62
C THR A 493 13.95 16.99 12.33
N THR A 494 13.41 18.17 11.95
CA THR A 494 13.74 19.20 10.92
C THR A 494 14.02 18.74 9.48
N GLN A 495 14.53 17.53 9.27
CA GLN A 495 14.54 16.80 7.99
C GLN A 495 13.14 16.28 7.59
N ASP A 496 12.13 16.53 8.44
CA ASP A 496 10.77 15.97 8.44
C ASP A 496 10.05 16.14 7.10
N HIS A 497 10.18 17.29 6.45
CA HIS A 497 9.55 17.53 5.15
C HIS A 497 10.27 16.79 4.01
N ARG A 498 11.59 16.59 4.10
CA ARG A 498 12.36 16.01 3.00
C ARG A 498 12.14 14.51 2.91
N ARG A 499 12.19 13.78 4.03
CA ARG A 499 11.96 12.31 4.03
C ARG A 499 10.53 11.96 3.67
N LEU A 500 9.55 12.72 4.18
CA LEU A 500 8.14 12.53 3.83
C LEU A 500 7.89 12.82 2.35
N LYS A 501 8.49 13.89 1.80
CA LYS A 501 8.41 14.20 0.35
C LYS A 501 9.12 13.13 -0.49
N VAL A 502 10.26 12.60 -0.06
CA VAL A 502 10.96 11.51 -0.75
C VAL A 502 10.09 10.25 -0.76
N PHE A 503 9.54 9.86 0.39
CA PHE A 503 8.58 8.75 0.48
C PHE A 503 7.40 8.95 -0.47
N GLN A 504 6.68 10.06 -0.36
CA GLN A 504 5.49 10.33 -1.19
C GLN A 504 5.83 10.37 -2.68
N ARG A 505 6.88 11.11 -3.06
CA ARG A 505 7.28 11.25 -4.47
C ARG A 505 7.77 9.93 -5.04
N SER A 506 8.61 9.19 -4.32
CA SER A 506 9.14 7.91 -4.82
C SER A 506 8.06 6.83 -4.88
N PHE A 507 7.12 6.80 -3.93
CA PHE A 507 5.99 5.86 -3.94
C PHE A 507 5.00 6.18 -5.08
N ILE A 508 4.69 7.45 -5.29
CA ILE A 508 3.84 7.88 -6.43
C ILE A 508 4.56 7.62 -7.75
N ALA A 509 5.85 7.95 -7.85
CA ALA A 509 6.63 7.75 -9.07
C ALA A 509 6.74 6.26 -9.44
N SER A 510 6.99 5.36 -8.47
CA SER A 510 7.02 3.93 -8.75
C SER A 510 5.64 3.41 -9.19
N GLY A 511 4.54 3.90 -8.58
CA GLY A 511 3.19 3.56 -9.00
C GLY A 511 2.85 4.03 -10.43
N ILE A 512 3.20 5.27 -10.77
CA ILE A 512 3.03 5.81 -12.13
C ILE A 512 3.84 4.98 -13.13
N LEU A 513 5.07 4.62 -12.79
CA LEU A 513 5.95 3.87 -13.67
C LEU A 513 5.44 2.45 -13.91
N VAL A 514 4.85 1.78 -12.91
CA VAL A 514 4.14 0.50 -13.10
C VAL A 514 2.95 0.66 -14.06
N VAL A 515 2.11 1.68 -13.87
CA VAL A 515 0.94 1.91 -14.75
C VAL A 515 1.39 2.19 -16.18
N LEU A 516 2.45 2.99 -16.36
CA LEU A 516 3.03 3.30 -17.66
C LEU A 516 3.61 2.04 -18.33
N MET A 517 4.36 1.22 -17.59
CA MET A 517 4.91 -0.03 -18.12
C MET A 517 3.80 -1.02 -18.47
N PHE A 518 2.76 -1.14 -17.64
CA PHE A 518 1.61 -1.98 -17.95
C PHE A 518 0.88 -1.51 -19.20
N GLY A 519 0.71 -0.19 -19.37
CA GLY A 519 0.14 0.40 -20.58
C GLY A 519 0.95 0.10 -21.85
N ILE A 520 2.27 0.24 -21.78
CA ILE A 520 3.18 -0.07 -22.91
C ILE A 520 3.16 -1.57 -23.24
N LEU A 521 3.18 -2.44 -22.23
CA LEU A 521 3.14 -3.89 -22.45
C LEU A 521 1.78 -4.32 -23.00
N LEU A 522 0.68 -3.75 -22.49
CA LEU A 522 -0.67 -3.98 -23.04
C LEU A 522 -0.79 -3.53 -24.48
N SER A 523 -0.25 -2.36 -24.85
CA SER A 523 -0.32 -1.90 -26.24
C SER A 523 0.44 -2.83 -27.18
N GLN A 524 1.61 -3.32 -26.75
CA GLN A 524 2.39 -4.31 -27.51
C GLN A 524 1.63 -5.65 -27.63
N THR A 525 1.01 -6.13 -26.54
CA THR A 525 0.19 -7.35 -26.59
C THR A 525 -1.03 -7.19 -27.50
N VAL A 526 -1.66 -6.01 -27.55
CA VAL A 526 -2.80 -5.75 -28.44
C VAL A 526 -2.37 -5.72 -29.91
N GLU A 527 -1.25 -5.06 -30.22
CA GLU A 527 -0.67 -5.05 -31.58
C GLU A 527 -0.33 -6.47 -32.04
N GLU A 528 0.29 -7.29 -31.18
CA GLU A 528 0.61 -8.69 -31.48
C GLU A 528 -0.65 -9.57 -31.68
N ILE A 529 -1.72 -9.35 -30.90
CA ILE A 529 -2.99 -10.07 -31.07
C ILE A 529 -3.68 -9.65 -32.37
N GLU A 530 -3.65 -8.37 -32.73
CA GLU A 530 -4.19 -7.89 -34.00
C GLU A 530 -3.43 -8.51 -35.19
N ASP A 531 -2.10 -8.51 -35.16
CA ASP A 531 -1.26 -9.12 -36.19
C ASP A 531 -1.42 -10.64 -36.27
N ALA A 532 -1.54 -11.34 -35.13
CA ALA A 532 -1.81 -12.77 -35.09
C ALA A 532 -3.19 -13.11 -35.66
N SER A 533 -4.21 -12.32 -35.34
CA SER A 533 -5.57 -12.51 -35.89
C SER A 533 -5.61 -12.29 -37.41
N LEU A 534 -4.80 -11.35 -37.90
CA LEU A 534 -4.68 -11.02 -39.31
C LEU A 534 -3.93 -12.12 -40.06
N ASN A 535 -2.87 -12.67 -39.47
CA ASN A 535 -2.16 -13.84 -39.98
C ASN A 535 -3.02 -15.10 -40.00
N ASP A 536 -3.81 -15.38 -38.95
CA ASP A 536 -4.71 -16.53 -38.91
C ASP A 536 -5.83 -16.42 -39.95
N LYS A 537 -6.39 -15.22 -40.13
CA LYS A 537 -7.36 -14.95 -41.21
C LYS A 537 -6.76 -15.18 -42.59
N VAL A 538 -5.55 -14.69 -42.84
CA VAL A 538 -4.84 -14.91 -44.11
C VAL A 538 -4.58 -16.40 -44.34
N LYS A 539 -4.07 -17.12 -43.33
CA LYS A 539 -3.83 -18.57 -43.39
C LYS A 539 -5.07 -19.36 -43.74
N LEU A 540 -6.19 -19.11 -43.04
CA LEU A 540 -7.46 -19.81 -43.25
C LEU A 540 -8.04 -19.50 -44.63
N THR A 541 -7.96 -18.25 -45.08
CA THR A 541 -8.45 -17.80 -46.39
C THR A 541 -7.64 -18.42 -47.52
N LEU A 542 -6.30 -18.40 -47.42
CA LEU A 542 -5.40 -19.03 -48.38
C LEU A 542 -5.64 -20.54 -48.46
N ALA A 543 -5.69 -21.24 -47.33
CA ALA A 543 -5.91 -22.68 -47.30
C ALA A 543 -7.28 -23.08 -47.86
N TYR A 544 -8.34 -22.32 -47.58
CA TYR A 544 -9.68 -22.56 -48.10
C TYR A 544 -9.77 -22.33 -49.61
N HIS A 545 -9.23 -21.21 -50.12
CA HIS A 545 -9.35 -20.85 -51.53
C HIS A 545 -8.42 -21.64 -52.44
N LEU A 546 -7.23 -22.04 -51.99
CA LEU A 546 -6.37 -22.96 -52.74
C LEU A 546 -7.06 -24.31 -52.97
N LYS A 547 -7.76 -24.84 -51.96
CA LYS A 547 -8.53 -26.09 -52.07
C LYS A 547 -9.77 -25.94 -52.95
N LYS A 548 -10.46 -24.79 -52.88
CA LYS A 548 -11.69 -24.52 -53.64
C LYS A 548 -11.45 -24.24 -55.13
N LEU A 549 -10.29 -23.67 -55.47
CA LEU A 549 -9.88 -23.36 -56.84
C LEU A 549 -9.15 -24.54 -57.53
N ASP A 550 -9.11 -25.72 -56.90
CA ASP A 550 -8.42 -26.94 -57.36
C ASP A 550 -6.93 -26.70 -57.69
N ILE A 551 -6.30 -25.77 -56.97
CA ILE A 551 -4.88 -25.49 -57.14
C ILE A 551 -4.12 -26.56 -56.35
N ARG A 552 -3.41 -27.47 -57.04
CA ARG A 552 -2.52 -28.48 -56.42
C ARG A 552 -1.26 -27.81 -55.88
N ALA A 553 -1.44 -27.00 -54.84
CA ALA A 553 -0.36 -26.31 -54.14
C ALA A 553 -0.57 -26.37 -52.63
N SER A 554 0.51 -26.59 -51.88
CA SER A 554 0.52 -26.43 -50.42
C SER A 554 1.23 -25.13 -50.07
N VAL A 555 0.61 -24.32 -49.21
CA VAL A 555 1.25 -23.13 -48.65
C VAL A 555 2.47 -23.54 -47.83
N SER A 556 3.65 -23.03 -48.18
CA SER A 556 4.88 -23.28 -47.43
C SER A 556 5.12 -22.19 -46.39
N ASP A 557 4.92 -20.93 -46.76
CA ASP A 557 5.10 -19.78 -45.88
C ASP A 557 4.34 -18.55 -46.43
N TRP A 558 4.09 -17.53 -45.61
CA TRP A 558 3.61 -16.24 -46.08
C TRP A 558 4.10 -15.10 -45.18
N LYS A 559 4.26 -13.91 -45.76
CA LYS A 559 4.65 -12.70 -45.02
C LYS A 559 3.76 -11.54 -45.41
N ILE A 560 3.32 -10.78 -44.42
CA ILE A 560 2.53 -9.56 -44.62
C ILE A 560 3.44 -8.36 -44.37
N SER A 561 3.44 -7.40 -45.29
CA SER A 561 4.16 -6.14 -45.15
C SER A 561 3.25 -4.99 -45.57
N THR A 562 3.34 -3.86 -44.89
CA THR A 562 2.56 -2.67 -45.25
C THR A 562 3.41 -1.76 -46.13
N THR A 563 2.93 -1.46 -47.33
CA THR A 563 3.60 -0.57 -48.28
C THR A 563 3.46 0.87 -47.83
N GLN A 564 4.41 1.76 -48.18
CA GLN A 564 4.38 3.19 -47.79
C GLN A 564 3.12 3.96 -48.26
N GLN A 565 2.30 3.39 -49.14
CA GLN A 565 1.02 3.94 -49.61
C GLN A 565 -0.22 3.37 -48.89
N GLY A 566 -0.05 2.53 -47.86
CA GLY A 566 -1.15 1.94 -47.09
C GLY A 566 -1.76 0.67 -47.71
N GLU A 567 -1.19 0.14 -48.79
CA GLU A 567 -1.57 -1.17 -49.35
C GLU A 567 -0.86 -2.31 -48.62
N PHE A 568 -1.62 -3.38 -48.31
CA PHE A 568 -1.11 -4.59 -47.67
C PHE A 568 -0.48 -5.48 -48.73
N LYS A 569 0.83 -5.69 -48.64
CA LYS A 569 1.54 -6.61 -49.52
C LYS A 569 1.66 -7.97 -48.85
N VAL A 570 1.14 -9.01 -49.50
CA VAL A 570 1.21 -10.40 -49.05
C VAL A 570 2.17 -11.15 -49.97
N ASP A 571 3.32 -11.54 -49.44
CA ASP A 571 4.27 -12.41 -50.13
C ASP A 571 3.93 -13.86 -49.76
N LEU A 572 3.39 -14.62 -50.69
CA LEU A 572 2.95 -16.00 -50.53
C LEU A 572 3.97 -16.96 -51.14
N GLN A 573 4.46 -17.91 -50.35
CA GLN A 573 5.24 -19.05 -50.86
C GLN A 573 4.38 -20.31 -50.91
N VAL A 574 4.38 -20.94 -52.08
CA VAL A 574 3.59 -22.15 -52.35
C VAL A 574 4.43 -23.20 -53.03
N ASN A 575 4.31 -24.43 -52.55
CA ASN A 575 4.87 -25.60 -53.20
C ASN A 575 3.82 -26.15 -54.17
N SER A 576 4.08 -26.16 -55.48
CA SER A 576 3.14 -26.72 -56.47
C SER A 576 3.82 -27.62 -57.49
N ALA A 577 3.13 -28.68 -57.88
CA ALA A 577 3.52 -29.56 -58.98
C ALA A 577 3.12 -29.00 -60.36
N THR A 578 2.32 -27.94 -60.39
CA THR A 578 1.75 -27.33 -61.60
C THR A 578 2.02 -25.83 -61.63
N GLN A 579 2.17 -25.24 -62.82
CA GLN A 579 2.29 -23.78 -62.92
C GLN A 579 0.99 -23.09 -62.49
N ILE A 580 1.12 -22.11 -61.61
CA ILE A 580 0.00 -21.24 -61.19
C ILE A 580 -0.16 -20.12 -62.21
N THR A 581 -1.36 -19.94 -62.74
CA THR A 581 -1.64 -18.92 -63.76
C THR A 581 -1.94 -17.55 -63.15
N ASN A 582 -1.64 -16.46 -63.87
CA ASN A 582 -1.96 -15.09 -63.42
C ASN A 582 -3.46 -14.88 -63.12
N LYS A 583 -4.35 -15.61 -63.80
CA LYS A 583 -5.79 -15.59 -63.49
C LYS A 583 -6.11 -16.16 -62.11
N GLN A 584 -5.41 -17.22 -61.70
CA GLN A 584 -5.58 -17.84 -60.37
C GLN A 584 -5.01 -16.95 -59.27
N VAL A 585 -3.86 -16.30 -59.51
CA VAL A 585 -3.27 -15.34 -58.56
C VAL A 585 -4.21 -14.17 -58.32
N LYS A 586 -4.77 -13.59 -59.39
CA LYS A 586 -5.69 -12.45 -59.31
C LYS A 586 -7.02 -12.79 -58.62
N ALA A 587 -7.54 -14.02 -58.84
CA ALA A 587 -8.71 -14.51 -58.12
C ALA A 587 -8.44 -14.73 -56.63
N LEU A 588 -7.22 -15.14 -56.26
CA LEU A 588 -6.80 -15.26 -54.86
C LEU A 588 -6.67 -13.88 -54.19
N GLU A 589 -6.11 -12.91 -54.91
CA GLU A 589 -5.97 -11.52 -54.49
C GLU A 589 -7.35 -10.89 -54.20
N GLU A 590 -8.31 -10.97 -55.13
CA GLU A 590 -9.68 -10.47 -54.92
C GLU A 590 -10.37 -11.09 -53.70
N LYS A 591 -10.14 -12.39 -53.45
CA LYS A 591 -10.71 -13.08 -52.28
C LYS A 591 -10.02 -12.72 -50.97
N LEU A 592 -8.73 -12.42 -51.00
CA LEU A 592 -8.02 -11.87 -49.86
C LEU A 592 -8.49 -10.45 -49.55
N GLU A 593 -8.70 -9.61 -50.57
CA GLU A 593 -9.26 -8.26 -50.39
C GLU A 593 -10.66 -8.30 -49.77
N GLU A 594 -11.53 -9.21 -50.26
CA GLU A 594 -12.89 -9.40 -49.73
C GLU A 594 -12.87 -9.88 -48.26
N SER A 595 -11.96 -10.79 -47.90
CA SER A 595 -11.89 -11.32 -46.53
C SER A 595 -11.18 -10.41 -45.53
N LEU A 596 -10.28 -9.54 -45.99
CA LEU A 596 -9.49 -8.64 -45.14
C LEU A 596 -10.09 -7.23 -45.07
N GLU A 597 -11.09 -6.92 -45.89
CA GLU A 597 -11.71 -5.59 -46.04
C GLU A 597 -10.68 -4.48 -46.31
N LYS A 598 -9.57 -4.84 -46.97
CA LYS A 598 -8.40 -3.98 -47.22
C LYS A 598 -7.89 -4.22 -48.62
N ARG A 599 -7.24 -3.21 -49.23
CA ARG A 599 -6.54 -3.40 -50.50
C ARG A 599 -5.28 -4.23 -50.29
N VAL A 600 -5.14 -5.27 -51.10
CA VAL A 600 -4.08 -6.27 -50.98
C VAL A 600 -3.38 -6.41 -52.32
N SER A 601 -2.05 -6.39 -52.28
CA SER A 601 -1.19 -6.78 -53.40
C SER A 601 -0.58 -8.14 -53.10
N LEU A 602 -0.81 -9.14 -53.95
CA LEU A 602 -0.38 -10.52 -53.73
C LEU A 602 0.79 -10.90 -54.64
N ASP A 603 1.96 -11.15 -54.05
CA ASP A 603 3.11 -11.73 -54.74
C ASP A 603 3.21 -13.22 -54.43
N VAL A 604 3.20 -14.06 -55.48
CA VAL A 604 3.24 -15.52 -55.32
C VAL A 604 4.56 -16.06 -55.83
N THR A 605 5.36 -16.62 -54.91
CA THR A 605 6.57 -17.38 -55.23
C THR A 605 6.24 -18.87 -55.25
N VAL A 606 6.48 -19.52 -56.40
CA VAL A 606 6.18 -20.94 -56.58
C VAL A 606 7.47 -21.75 -56.50
N THR A 607 7.55 -22.65 -55.52
CA THR A 607 8.61 -23.66 -55.44
C THR A 607 8.10 -24.93 -56.14
N PRO A 608 8.73 -25.36 -57.25
CA PRO A 608 8.29 -26.56 -57.96
C PRO A 608 8.56 -27.81 -57.11
N VAL A 609 7.56 -28.68 -56.96
CA VAL A 609 7.70 -29.95 -56.25
C VAL A 609 7.25 -31.13 -57.12
N SER A 610 8.03 -32.21 -57.12
CA SER A 610 7.70 -33.47 -57.79
C SER A 610 7.08 -34.45 -56.78
N LEU A 611 5.80 -34.78 -56.98
CA LEU A 611 5.11 -35.80 -56.19
C LEU A 611 5.48 -37.19 -56.71
N LEU A 612 6.48 -37.82 -56.09
CA LEU A 612 6.81 -39.22 -56.35
C LEU A 612 5.83 -40.10 -55.57
N HIS A 613 4.97 -40.84 -56.28
CA HIS A 613 4.16 -41.89 -55.67
C HIS A 613 5.06 -43.13 -55.57
N ALA A 614 5.20 -43.68 -54.36
CA ALA A 614 5.74 -45.02 -54.18
C ALA A 614 4.60 -46.00 -54.52
N ASP A 615 4.75 -46.71 -55.64
CA ASP A 615 3.83 -47.79 -56.03
C ASP A 615 3.83 -48.93 -55.00
#